data_AF-A0A5B8USC7-F1
#
_entry.id   AF-A0A5B8USC7-F1
#
_cell.length_a   1.000
_cell.length_b   1.000
_cell.length_c   1.000
_cell.angle_alpha   90.00
_cell.angle_beta   90.00
_cell.angle_gamma   90.00
#
_symmetry.space_group_name_H-M   'P 1'
#
loop_
_entity.id
_entity.type
_entity.pdbx_description
1 polymer ?
#
loop_
_entity_poly.entity_id
_entity_poly.type
_entity_poly.pdbx_seq_one_letter_code
_entity_poly.pdbx_strand_id
1 'polypeptide(L)'
;MIKNNEGEWRTETIKRLQKQLSNCDSAYYSKVYEIALDFALNTDRVVGPNFYFRVVNDAKRTLRRNKPNSPSIISLYMLSENGDEEIDNPLIADYATPEQEVIYRQSVELLRRACSQKHKHSVSVFYSMLEGYTVIETAKKLGISDSMVKKLRSDIIRLARIILLN
;
A
#
# COMPACT_ATOMS: atom_id res chain seq x y z
N MET A 1 -27.23 -16.73 1.58
CA MET A 1 -27.09 -16.08 0.26
C MET A 1 -26.59 -14.65 0.47
N ILE A 2 -25.29 -14.42 0.30
CA ILE A 2 -24.72 -13.07 0.32
C ILE A 2 -24.97 -12.51 -1.09
N LYS A 3 -25.79 -11.46 -1.21
CA LYS A 3 -25.96 -10.77 -2.50
C LYS A 3 -24.60 -10.23 -2.94
N ASN A 4 -24.19 -10.53 -4.17
CA ASN A 4 -22.93 -10.06 -4.75
C ASN A 4 -22.97 -8.54 -4.94
N ASN A 5 -22.63 -7.78 -3.90
CA ASN A 5 -22.51 -6.32 -3.93
C ASN A 5 -21.21 -5.83 -4.60
N GLU A 6 -20.43 -6.74 -5.21
CA GLU A 6 -19.17 -6.41 -5.89
C GLU A 6 -19.38 -5.40 -7.02
N GLY A 7 -20.50 -5.52 -7.76
CA GLY A 7 -20.87 -4.55 -8.79
C GLY A 7 -21.18 -3.16 -8.23
N GLU A 8 -21.81 -3.10 -7.06
CA GLU A 8 -22.13 -1.85 -6.35
C GLU A 8 -20.86 -1.16 -5.84
N TRP A 9 -19.95 -1.91 -5.20
CA TRP A 9 -18.66 -1.39 -4.70
C TRP A 9 -17.76 -0.87 -5.82
N ARG A 10 -17.76 -1.55 -6.97
CA ARG A 10 -17.01 -1.12 -8.15
C ARG A 10 -17.60 0.17 -8.71
N THR A 11 -18.92 0.19 -8.92
CA THR A 11 -19.64 1.36 -9.46
C THR A 11 -19.47 2.59 -8.56
N GLU A 12 -19.56 2.42 -7.24
CA GLU A 12 -19.35 3.49 -6.27
C GLU A 12 -17.89 3.98 -6.25
N THR A 13 -16.92 3.05 -6.31
CA THR A 13 -15.50 3.39 -6.43
C THR A 13 -15.23 4.25 -7.67
N ILE A 14 -15.85 3.91 -8.80
CA ILE A 14 -15.72 4.65 -10.06
C ILE A 14 -16.36 6.04 -9.96
N LYS A 15 -17.63 6.13 -9.54
CA LYS A 15 -18.33 7.43 -9.38
C LYS A 15 -17.57 8.38 -8.45
N ARG A 16 -17.01 7.82 -7.37
CA ARG A 16 -16.21 8.57 -6.41
C ARG A 16 -14.92 9.10 -7.01
N LEU A 17 -14.16 8.27 -7.73
CA LEU A 17 -12.93 8.71 -8.37
C LEU A 17 -13.20 9.74 -9.48
N GLN A 18 -14.33 9.65 -10.20
CA GLN A 18 -14.75 10.65 -11.19
C GLN A 18 -15.02 12.02 -10.55
N LYS A 19 -15.77 12.05 -9.43
CA LYS A 19 -16.03 13.29 -8.67
C LYS A 19 -14.75 13.88 -8.06
N GLN A 20 -13.81 13.03 -7.63
CA GLN A 20 -12.51 13.49 -7.12
C GLN A 20 -11.66 14.08 -8.24
N LEU A 21 -11.66 13.47 -9.41
CA LEU A 21 -10.95 13.99 -10.59
C LEU A 21 -11.51 15.35 -11.05
N SER A 22 -12.84 15.50 -11.12
CA SER A 22 -13.49 16.74 -11.60
C SER A 22 -13.25 17.96 -10.70
N ASN A 23 -13.02 17.72 -9.42
CA ASN A 23 -12.83 18.76 -8.40
C ASN A 23 -11.35 18.87 -7.96
N CYS A 24 -10.41 18.21 -8.66
CA CYS A 24 -9.01 18.18 -8.25
C CYS A 24 -8.22 19.34 -8.86
N ASP A 25 -7.82 20.29 -8.01
CA ASP A 25 -6.94 21.39 -8.43
C ASP A 25 -5.45 20.99 -8.47
N SER A 26 -5.09 19.84 -7.88
CA SER A 26 -3.71 19.33 -7.84
C SER A 26 -3.39 18.48 -9.06
N ALA A 27 -2.42 18.92 -9.87
CA ALA A 27 -1.96 18.19 -11.05
C ALA A 27 -1.44 16.77 -10.73
N TYR A 28 -0.87 16.55 -9.54
CA TYR A 28 -0.41 15.23 -9.11
C TYR A 28 -1.60 14.32 -8.76
N TYR A 29 -2.54 14.80 -7.94
CA TYR A 29 -3.67 13.97 -7.52
C TYR A 29 -4.73 13.77 -8.62
N SER A 30 -4.84 14.71 -9.55
CA SER A 30 -5.67 14.55 -10.74
C SER A 30 -5.24 13.30 -11.53
N LYS A 31 -3.94 13.15 -11.83
CA LYS A 31 -3.40 11.93 -12.46
C LYS A 31 -3.60 10.67 -11.59
N VAL A 32 -3.57 10.79 -10.25
CA VAL A 32 -3.79 9.65 -9.33
C VAL A 32 -5.20 9.13 -9.53
N TYR A 33 -6.18 10.02 -9.64
CA TYR A 33 -7.58 9.64 -9.77
C TYR A 33 -7.92 9.12 -11.17
N GLU A 34 -7.27 9.60 -12.24
CA GLU A 34 -7.36 9.02 -13.58
C GLU A 34 -6.90 7.56 -13.60
N ILE A 35 -5.71 7.27 -13.07
CA ILE A 35 -5.18 5.90 -13.08
C ILE A 35 -5.95 4.98 -12.13
N ALA A 36 -6.41 5.52 -10.99
CA ALA A 36 -7.27 4.76 -10.08
C ALA A 36 -8.62 4.42 -10.73
N LEU A 37 -9.15 5.26 -11.63
CA LEU A 37 -10.38 4.99 -12.38
C LEU A 37 -10.18 3.82 -13.34
N ASP A 38 -9.08 3.81 -14.09
CA ASP A 38 -8.75 2.72 -15.00
C ASP A 38 -8.61 1.39 -14.25
N PHE A 39 -8.04 1.40 -13.04
CA PHE A 39 -7.98 0.22 -12.18
C PHE A 39 -9.35 -0.17 -11.61
N ALA A 40 -10.20 0.79 -11.27
CA ALA A 40 -11.54 0.50 -10.78
C ALA A 40 -12.44 -0.13 -11.85
N LEU A 41 -12.25 0.25 -13.11
CA LEU A 41 -12.99 -0.26 -14.27
C LEU A 41 -12.52 -1.65 -14.70
N ASN A 42 -11.21 -1.86 -14.78
CA ASN A 42 -10.63 -3.03 -15.43
C ASN A 42 -10.12 -4.13 -14.47
N THR A 43 -10.28 -4.02 -13.15
CA THR A 43 -9.78 -5.06 -12.23
C THR A 43 -10.63 -6.33 -12.23
N ASP A 44 -10.00 -7.48 -12.07
CA ASP A 44 -10.67 -8.76 -11.74
C ASP A 44 -10.56 -9.14 -10.26
N ARG A 45 -9.97 -8.27 -9.43
CA ARG A 45 -9.76 -8.54 -7.99
C ARG A 45 -11.07 -8.51 -7.19
N VAL A 46 -11.10 -9.26 -6.09
CA VAL A 46 -12.22 -9.26 -5.12
C VAL A 46 -12.56 -7.82 -4.75
N VAL A 47 -13.77 -7.43 -5.11
CA VAL A 47 -14.26 -6.08 -4.92
C VAL A 47 -14.85 -6.02 -3.52
N GLY A 48 -13.97 -5.68 -2.60
CA GLY A 48 -14.34 -5.43 -1.21
C GLY A 48 -14.56 -3.95 -0.94
N PRO A 49 -15.04 -3.60 0.27
CA PRO A 49 -15.22 -2.23 0.71
C PRO A 49 -13.96 -1.34 0.61
N ASN A 50 -12.75 -1.94 0.67
CA ASN A 50 -11.46 -1.23 0.60
C ASN A 50 -10.93 -1.04 -0.82
N PHE A 51 -11.75 -1.36 -1.82
CA PHE A 51 -11.33 -1.34 -3.20
C PHE A 51 -10.86 0.03 -3.66
N TYR A 52 -11.57 1.10 -3.30
CA TYR A 52 -11.17 2.49 -3.57
C TYR A 52 -9.76 2.82 -3.05
N PHE A 53 -9.47 2.55 -1.77
CA PHE A 53 -8.15 2.86 -1.21
C PHE A 53 -7.05 1.99 -1.79
N ARG A 54 -7.37 0.74 -2.15
CA ARG A 54 -6.47 -0.15 -2.87
C ARG A 54 -6.13 0.42 -4.23
N VAL A 55 -7.12 0.78 -5.05
CA VAL A 55 -6.85 1.34 -6.38
C VAL A 55 -6.22 2.73 -6.32
N VAL A 56 -6.53 3.54 -5.31
CA VAL A 56 -5.88 4.84 -5.10
C VAL A 56 -4.45 4.67 -4.62
N ASN A 57 -4.16 3.73 -3.70
CA ASN A 57 -2.79 3.45 -3.29
C ASN A 57 -2.00 2.80 -4.43
N ASP A 58 -2.63 1.91 -5.20
CA ASP A 58 -2.07 1.33 -6.42
C ASP A 58 -1.81 2.44 -7.44
N ALA A 59 -2.69 3.42 -7.61
CA ALA A 59 -2.48 4.54 -8.52
C ALA A 59 -1.43 5.54 -8.02
N LYS A 60 -1.39 5.84 -6.72
CA LYS A 60 -0.32 6.65 -6.10
C LYS A 60 1.03 5.95 -6.27
N ARG A 61 1.09 4.63 -6.10
CA ARG A 61 2.26 3.81 -6.45
C ARG A 61 2.56 3.92 -7.94
N THR A 62 1.57 3.73 -8.82
CA THR A 62 1.74 3.86 -10.29
C THR A 62 2.31 5.21 -10.70
N LEU A 63 1.90 6.31 -10.07
CA LEU A 63 2.45 7.63 -10.39
C LEU A 63 3.80 7.92 -9.78
N ARG A 64 4.07 7.41 -8.57
CA ARG A 64 5.42 7.42 -8.02
C ARG A 64 6.38 6.65 -8.94
N ARG A 65 5.91 5.56 -9.58
CA ARG A 65 6.67 4.78 -10.59
C ARG A 65 6.83 5.50 -11.93
N ASN A 66 5.80 6.21 -12.40
CA ASN A 66 5.84 6.87 -13.71
C ASN A 66 6.51 8.27 -13.67
N LYS A 67 7.05 8.71 -12.53
CA LYS A 67 7.93 9.89 -12.46
C LYS A 67 9.27 9.52 -13.14
N PRO A 68 9.73 10.26 -14.16
CA PRO A 68 11.05 10.02 -14.74
C PRO A 68 12.14 10.34 -13.70
N ASN A 69 12.90 9.34 -13.27
CA ASN A 69 14.13 9.52 -12.49
C ASN A 69 15.21 10.15 -13.40
N SER A 70 15.45 11.46 -13.27
CA SER A 70 16.67 12.09 -13.79
C SER A 70 17.66 12.32 -12.64
N PRO A 71 18.81 11.63 -12.58
CA PRO A 71 19.97 12.14 -11.89
C PRO A 71 20.89 12.78 -12.94
N SER A 72 20.77 14.09 -13.13
CA SER A 72 21.88 14.87 -13.66
C SER A 72 22.17 16.01 -12.72
N ILE A 73 23.24 15.81 -11.96
CA ILE A 73 24.12 16.85 -11.43
C ILE A 73 24.32 17.87 -12.56
N ILE A 74 23.56 18.98 -12.53
CA ILE A 74 23.80 20.33 -13.07
C ILE A 74 22.44 21.03 -12.91
N SER A 75 22.22 21.63 -11.75
CA SER A 75 21.66 22.97 -11.61
C SER A 75 21.75 23.36 -10.14
N LEU A 76 23.00 23.48 -9.65
CA LEU A 76 23.31 24.06 -8.34
C LEU A 76 23.22 25.60 -8.38
N TYR A 77 22.49 26.17 -9.33
CA TYR A 77 22.36 27.61 -9.54
C TYR A 77 20.92 27.92 -9.95
N MET A 78 20.36 28.97 -9.34
CA MET A 78 19.02 29.55 -9.56
C MET A 78 17.92 28.94 -8.65
N LEU A 79 17.76 29.47 -7.44
CA LEU A 79 16.67 30.41 -7.06
C LEU A 79 15.30 29.72 -7.07
N SER A 80 14.64 29.49 -5.92
CA SER A 80 13.93 30.53 -5.18
C SER A 80 13.43 29.98 -3.85
N GLU A 81 13.77 30.70 -2.79
CA GLU A 81 12.86 31.10 -1.70
C GLU A 81 11.44 30.53 -1.78
N ASN A 82 11.15 29.53 -0.94
CA ASN A 82 9.98 29.46 -0.07
C ASN A 82 10.06 28.13 0.68
N GLY A 83 10.31 28.24 1.99
CA GLY A 83 10.29 27.10 2.87
C GLY A 83 8.90 26.49 2.93
N ASP A 84 8.85 25.18 2.83
CA ASP A 84 7.92 24.38 3.60
C ASP A 84 8.62 23.05 3.88
N GLU A 85 8.99 22.87 5.15
CA GLU A 85 9.38 21.57 5.68
C GLU A 85 8.14 20.67 5.67
N GLU A 86 7.91 19.95 4.56
CA GLU A 86 6.95 18.87 4.55
C GLU A 86 7.51 17.71 5.38
N ILE A 87 6.90 17.50 6.54
CA ILE A 87 7.07 16.34 7.41
C ILE A 87 6.96 15.07 6.56
N ASP A 88 8.10 14.39 6.42
CA ASP A 88 8.32 13.22 5.59
C ASP A 88 7.45 12.04 6.10
N ASN A 89 6.23 11.93 5.59
CA ASN A 89 5.36 10.78 5.83
C ASN A 89 6.04 9.53 5.27
N PRO A 90 6.02 8.38 5.99
CA PRO A 90 6.82 7.21 5.64
C PRO A 90 6.56 6.80 4.19
N LEU A 91 7.60 6.98 3.37
CA LEU A 91 7.68 6.59 1.97
C LEU A 91 7.23 5.14 1.83
N ILE A 92 6.07 4.94 1.22
CA ILE A 92 5.65 3.66 0.65
C ILE A 92 6.71 3.27 -0.39
N ALA A 93 7.60 2.33 -0.04
CA ALA A 93 8.69 1.87 -0.90
C ALA A 93 8.14 1.03 -2.07
N ASP A 94 8.46 1.42 -3.31
CA ASP A 94 8.34 0.62 -4.52
C ASP A 94 9.66 -0.15 -4.75
N TYR A 95 9.63 -1.48 -4.82
CA TYR A 95 10.83 -2.33 -5.01
C TYR A 95 11.12 -2.49 -6.51
N ALA A 96 12.36 -2.24 -6.99
CA ALA A 96 12.67 -2.15 -8.42
C ALA A 96 14.03 -2.72 -8.94
N THR A 97 14.87 -3.41 -8.16
CA THR A 97 16.06 -4.15 -8.71
C THR A 97 16.09 -5.65 -8.34
N PRO A 98 16.76 -6.53 -9.11
CA PRO A 98 16.90 -7.95 -8.76
C PRO A 98 17.54 -8.17 -7.39
N GLU A 99 18.52 -7.36 -7.02
CA GLU A 99 19.13 -7.36 -5.69
C GLU A 99 18.11 -6.92 -4.63
N GLN A 100 17.28 -5.91 -4.90
CA GLN A 100 16.19 -5.49 -4.02
C GLN A 100 15.11 -6.56 -3.88
N GLU A 101 14.84 -7.35 -4.91
CA GLU A 101 13.91 -8.48 -4.85
C GLU A 101 14.50 -9.65 -4.05
N VAL A 102 15.79 -9.97 -4.22
CA VAL A 102 16.50 -10.96 -3.39
C VAL A 102 16.52 -10.50 -1.93
N ILE A 103 16.83 -9.23 -1.67
CA ILE A 103 16.78 -8.62 -0.33
C ILE A 103 15.35 -8.67 0.22
N TYR A 104 14.33 -8.34 -0.58
CA TYR A 104 12.93 -8.41 -0.16
C TYR A 104 12.52 -9.84 0.19
N ARG A 105 12.85 -10.84 -0.64
CA ARG A 105 12.54 -12.26 -0.39
C ARG A 105 13.27 -12.78 0.84
N GLN A 106 14.56 -12.45 1.00
CA GLN A 106 15.35 -12.79 2.19
C GLN A 106 14.76 -12.12 3.44
N SER A 107 14.38 -10.84 3.35
CA SER A 107 13.73 -10.08 4.43
C SER A 107 12.39 -10.70 4.82
N VAL A 108 11.57 -11.06 3.84
CA VAL A 108 10.28 -11.74 4.05
C VAL A 108 10.49 -13.11 4.68
N GLU A 109 11.49 -13.89 4.25
CA GLU A 109 11.79 -15.21 4.82
C GLU A 109 12.36 -15.13 6.24
N LEU A 110 13.26 -14.19 6.49
CA LEU A 110 13.78 -13.90 7.83
C LEU A 110 12.66 -13.48 8.77
N LEU A 111 11.79 -12.56 8.32
CA LEU A 111 10.63 -12.13 9.08
C LEU A 111 9.62 -13.26 9.28
N ARG A 112 9.40 -14.11 8.27
CA ARG A 112 8.55 -15.29 8.39
C ARG A 112 9.07 -16.25 9.45
N ARG A 113 10.37 -16.56 9.45
CA ARG A 113 11.02 -17.40 10.46
C ARG A 113 10.89 -16.79 11.85
N ALA A 114 11.18 -15.49 12.00
CA ALA A 114 11.02 -14.78 13.25
C ALA A 114 9.56 -14.78 13.74
N CYS A 115 8.60 -14.61 12.83
CA CYS A 115 7.16 -14.67 13.13
C CYS A 115 6.73 -16.05 13.60
N SER A 116 7.24 -17.11 12.95
CA SER A 116 6.91 -18.51 13.28
C SER A 116 7.28 -18.89 14.71
N GLN A 117 8.32 -18.25 15.26
CA GLN A 117 8.78 -18.46 16.63
C GLN A 117 7.98 -17.68 17.69
N LYS A 118 7.12 -16.73 17.29
CA LYS A 118 6.35 -15.89 18.24
C LYS A 118 4.99 -16.46 18.58
N HIS A 119 4.21 -16.84 17.58
CA HIS A 119 2.84 -17.28 17.78
C HIS A 119 2.31 -18.05 16.56
N LYS A 120 1.42 -19.02 16.80
CA LYS A 120 0.86 -19.90 15.74
C LYS A 120 0.17 -19.14 14.59
N HIS A 121 -0.37 -17.96 14.85
CA HIS A 121 -1.04 -17.13 13.85
C HIS A 121 -0.17 -15.98 13.30
N SER A 122 1.03 -15.74 13.82
CA SER A 122 1.88 -14.61 13.39
C SER A 122 2.19 -14.66 11.90
N VAL A 123 2.53 -15.86 11.39
CA VAL A 123 2.88 -16.05 9.98
C VAL A 123 1.70 -15.70 9.07
N SER A 124 0.49 -16.15 9.42
CA SER A 124 -0.72 -15.86 8.63
C SER A 124 -1.15 -14.39 8.72
N VAL A 125 -0.96 -13.75 9.88
CA VAL A 125 -1.20 -12.31 10.03
C VAL A 125 -0.20 -11.49 9.21
N PHE A 126 1.08 -11.89 9.20
CA PHE A 126 2.12 -11.28 8.38
C PHE A 126 1.79 -11.36 6.89
N TYR A 127 1.43 -12.53 6.38
CA TYR A 127 1.02 -12.67 4.99
C TYR A 127 -0.22 -11.83 4.65
N SER A 128 -1.19 -11.74 5.56
CA SER A 128 -2.37 -10.89 5.34
C SER A 128 -2.02 -9.39 5.30
N MET A 129 -0.97 -8.95 6.00
CA MET A 129 -0.45 -7.58 5.86
C MET A 129 0.19 -7.34 4.49
N LEU A 130 0.98 -8.30 4.00
CA LEU A 130 1.61 -8.22 2.67
C LEU A 130 0.58 -8.19 1.54
N GLU A 131 -0.50 -8.95 1.69
CA GLU A 131 -1.63 -9.00 0.75
C GLU A 131 -2.54 -7.75 0.83
N GLY A 132 -2.26 -6.81 1.73
CA GLY A 132 -3.03 -5.59 1.91
C GLY A 132 -4.38 -5.81 2.61
N TYR A 133 -4.62 -6.99 3.19
CA TYR A 133 -5.79 -7.21 4.02
C TYR A 133 -5.72 -6.32 5.26
N THR A 134 -6.87 -5.85 5.67
CA THR A 134 -7.06 -5.14 6.93
C THR A 134 -6.98 -6.09 8.12
N VAL A 135 -6.82 -5.54 9.31
CA VAL A 135 -6.81 -6.29 10.58
C VAL A 135 -8.03 -7.20 10.68
N ILE A 136 -9.19 -6.69 10.28
CA ILE A 136 -10.48 -7.36 10.42
C ILE A 136 -10.62 -8.49 9.37
N GLU A 137 -10.25 -8.25 8.11
CA GLU A 137 -10.25 -9.30 7.08
C GLU A 137 -9.30 -10.45 7.46
N THR A 138 -8.18 -10.09 8.07
CA THR A 138 -7.22 -11.05 8.62
C THR A 138 -7.82 -11.85 9.79
N ALA A 139 -8.44 -11.17 10.77
CA ALA A 139 -9.06 -11.79 11.93
C ALA A 139 -10.16 -12.78 11.53
N LYS A 140 -11.01 -12.38 10.57
CA LYS A 140 -12.08 -13.20 10.01
C LYS A 140 -11.53 -14.39 9.21
N LYS A 141 -10.50 -14.18 8.39
CA LYS A 141 -9.83 -15.24 7.59
C LYS A 141 -9.18 -16.30 8.49
N LEU A 142 -8.72 -15.91 9.68
CA LEU A 142 -7.97 -16.78 10.59
C LEU A 142 -8.77 -17.27 11.80
N GLY A 143 -10.00 -16.78 11.99
CA GLY A 143 -10.85 -17.16 13.13
C GLY A 143 -10.29 -16.73 14.49
N ILE A 144 -9.62 -15.58 14.57
CA ILE A 144 -8.99 -15.06 15.80
C ILE A 144 -9.45 -13.64 16.13
N SER A 145 -9.19 -13.19 17.36
CA SER A 145 -9.60 -11.85 17.79
C SER A 145 -8.79 -10.74 17.12
N ASP A 146 -9.45 -9.63 16.81
CA ASP A 146 -8.83 -8.42 16.24
C ASP A 146 -7.72 -7.87 17.13
N SER A 147 -7.91 -7.90 18.46
CA SER A 147 -6.90 -7.50 19.44
C SER A 147 -5.63 -8.34 19.28
N MET A 148 -5.80 -9.65 19.03
CA MET A 148 -4.70 -10.53 18.74
C MET A 148 -4.05 -10.19 17.40
N VAL A 149 -4.82 -9.94 16.34
CA VAL A 149 -4.26 -9.50 15.05
C VAL A 149 -3.47 -8.20 15.20
N LYS A 150 -4.00 -7.18 15.90
CA LYS A 150 -3.30 -5.90 16.15
C LYS A 150 -2.00 -6.12 16.91
N LYS A 151 -2.03 -6.89 17.99
CA LYS A 151 -0.85 -7.23 18.76
C LYS A 151 0.20 -7.91 17.88
N LEU A 152 -0.22 -8.90 17.09
CA LEU A 152 0.65 -9.61 16.16
C LEU A 152 1.21 -8.67 15.08
N ARG A 153 0.42 -7.77 14.49
CA ARG A 153 0.91 -6.78 13.51
C ARG A 153 1.95 -5.83 14.12
N SER A 154 1.69 -5.32 15.32
CA SER A 154 2.64 -4.45 16.04
C SER A 154 3.93 -5.20 16.36
N ASP A 155 3.83 -6.47 16.79
CA ASP A 155 4.99 -7.31 17.04
C ASP A 155 5.78 -7.60 15.76
N ILE A 156 5.10 -7.86 14.63
CA ILE A 156 5.71 -8.05 13.32
C ILE A 156 6.44 -6.77 12.87
N ILE A 157 5.83 -5.59 13.04
CA ILE A 157 6.47 -4.30 12.70
C ILE A 157 7.70 -4.08 13.58
N ARG A 158 7.61 -4.37 14.88
CA ARG A 158 8.75 -4.27 15.80
C ARG A 158 9.87 -5.23 15.39
N LEU A 159 9.55 -6.47 15.03
CA LEU A 159 10.52 -7.44 14.53
C LEU A 159 11.16 -6.97 13.22
N ALA A 160 10.37 -6.42 12.30
CA ALA A 160 10.89 -5.84 11.05
C ALA A 160 11.89 -4.72 11.33
N ARG A 161 11.59 -3.83 12.27
CA ARG A 161 12.54 -2.77 12.67
C ARG A 161 13.82 -3.34 13.26
N ILE A 162 13.74 -4.33 14.15
CA ILE A 162 14.93 -4.93 14.79
C ILE A 162 15.79 -5.69 13.79
N ILE A 163 15.18 -6.44 12.88
CA ILE A 163 15.90 -7.37 11.98
C ILE A 163 16.43 -6.66 10.74
N LEU A 164 15.75 -5.60 10.27
CA LEU A 164 16.08 -4.95 9.00
C LEU A 164 16.78 -3.59 9.15
N LEU A 165 16.81 -3.00 10.35
CA LEU A 165 17.51 -1.74 10.62
C LEU A 165 18.79 -1.92 11.48
N ASN A 166 19.04 -3.11 11.99
CA ASN A 166 20.34 -3.50 12.55
C ASN A 166 21.12 -4.30 11.50
#